data_AF-A0A9P5Y9S7-F1
#
_entry.id   AF-A0A9P5Y9S7-F1
#
_cell.length_a   1.000
_cell.length_b   1.000
_cell.length_c   1.000
_cell.angle_alpha   90.00
_cell.angle_beta   90.00
_cell.angle_gamma   90.00
#
_symmetry.space_group_name_H-M   'P 1'
#
loop_
_entity.id
_entity.type
_entity.pdbx_description
1 polymer ?
#
loop_
_entity_poly.entity_id
_entity_poly.type
_entity_poly.pdbx_seq_one_letter_code
_entity_poly.pdbx_strand_id
1 'polypeptide(L)'
;MIVVGPAPLDQWPIRIRRAQGIRCIDVFEEIYRKLSEPLTEEDMDTIGRGYAERCVRAFKQRCKDSPGLTLYNEKRGMQRVDLLRGRRIFEGLTRDSKSATWELHIHNFPPESSGQHL
;
A
#
# COMPACT_ATOMS: atom_id res chain seq x y z
N MET A 1 -7.46 -7.60 15.84
CA MET A 1 -6.11 -7.18 15.46
C MET A 1 -6.20 -5.96 14.57
N ILE A 2 -5.37 -4.94 14.80
CA ILE A 2 -5.25 -3.79 13.90
C ILE A 2 -3.83 -3.79 13.33
N VAL A 3 -3.69 -3.64 12.03
CA VAL A 3 -2.41 -3.58 11.31
C VAL A 3 -2.25 -2.18 10.71
N VAL A 4 -1.11 -1.53 10.99
CA VAL A 4 -0.78 -0.17 10.52
C VAL A 4 0.49 -0.23 9.67
N GLY A 5 0.50 0.41 8.49
CA GLY A 5 1.65 0.45 7.60
C GLY A 5 2.40 1.79 7.63
N PRO A 6 3.47 1.94 6.83
CA PRO A 6 4.18 3.22 6.70
C PRO A 6 3.31 4.29 6.05
N ALA A 7 3.56 5.56 6.35
CA ALA A 7 2.85 6.66 5.69
C ALA A 7 2.99 6.61 4.15
N PRO A 8 1.90 6.89 3.39
CA PRO A 8 0.59 7.34 3.85
C PRO A 8 -0.41 6.22 4.21
N LEU A 9 0.02 4.95 4.28
CA LEU A 9 -0.89 3.83 4.57
C LEU A 9 -1.45 3.81 6.00
N ASP A 10 -0.81 4.52 6.92
CA ASP A 10 -1.28 4.71 8.29
C ASP A 10 -2.66 5.36 8.36
N GLN A 11 -3.07 6.10 7.32
CA GLN A 11 -4.42 6.64 7.15
C GLN A 11 -5.50 5.55 6.98
N TRP A 12 -5.11 4.36 6.55
CA TRP A 12 -6.01 3.25 6.24
C TRP A 12 -5.70 2.03 7.10
N PRO A 13 -5.91 2.09 8.43
CA PRO A 13 -5.62 0.98 9.32
C PRO A 13 -6.44 -0.25 8.92
N ILE A 14 -5.76 -1.39 8.83
CA ILE A 14 -6.36 -2.67 8.48
C ILE A 14 -6.87 -3.32 9.76
N ARG A 15 -8.17 -3.66 9.81
CA ARG A 15 -8.82 -4.19 11.02
C ARG A 15 -9.33 -5.61 10.76
N ILE A 16 -8.77 -6.56 11.49
CA ILE A 16 -9.05 -8.00 11.31
C ILE A 16 -9.65 -8.56 12.59
N ARG A 17 -10.78 -9.24 12.46
CA ARG A 17 -11.48 -9.91 13.57
C ARG A 17 -11.86 -11.31 13.14
N ARG A 18 -11.48 -12.31 13.96
CA ARG A 18 -11.84 -13.71 13.78
C ARG A 18 -11.93 -14.37 15.16
N ALA A 19 -13.02 -15.10 15.41
CA ALA A 19 -13.26 -15.70 16.73
C ALA A 19 -12.31 -16.87 17.02
N GLN A 20 -11.93 -17.63 16.00
CA GLN A 20 -11.08 -18.83 16.12
C GLN A 20 -9.57 -18.51 15.94
N GLY A 21 -9.14 -17.33 16.38
CA GLY A 21 -7.79 -16.81 16.14
C GLY A 21 -7.58 -16.29 14.71
N ILE A 22 -6.59 -15.42 14.51
CA ILE A 22 -6.27 -14.84 13.20
C ILE A 22 -5.28 -15.74 12.46
N ARG A 23 -5.53 -16.01 11.17
CA ARG A 23 -4.64 -16.78 10.28
C ARG A 23 -3.88 -15.84 9.35
N CYS A 24 -2.79 -16.32 8.77
CA CYS A 24 -2.04 -15.57 7.76
C CYS A 24 -2.90 -15.16 6.56
N ILE A 25 -3.81 -16.03 6.11
CA ILE A 25 -4.73 -15.70 4.99
C ILE A 25 -5.64 -14.52 5.33
N ASP A 26 -6.14 -14.45 6.56
CA ASP A 26 -7.00 -13.34 6.98
C ASP A 26 -6.21 -12.01 6.93
N VAL A 27 -4.90 -12.05 7.21
CA VAL A 27 -4.00 -10.90 7.09
C VAL A 27 -3.82 -10.49 5.63
N PHE A 28 -3.44 -11.42 4.76
CA PHE A 28 -3.15 -11.12 3.36
C PHE A 28 -4.39 -10.67 2.60
N GLU A 29 -5.55 -11.27 2.84
CA GLU A 29 -6.82 -10.85 2.25
C GLU A 29 -7.17 -9.41 2.63
N GLU A 30 -6.96 -9.06 3.90
CA GLU A 30 -7.27 -7.73 4.42
C GLU A 30 -6.31 -6.66 3.91
N ILE A 31 -5.01 -6.98 3.82
CA ILE A 31 -4.02 -6.13 3.13
C ILE A 31 -4.43 -5.91 1.68
N TYR A 32 -4.72 -7.00 0.95
CA TYR A 32 -5.11 -6.92 -0.45
C TYR A 32 -6.38 -6.07 -0.63
N ARG A 33 -7.42 -6.33 0.17
CA ARG A 33 -8.69 -5.60 0.11
C ARG A 33 -8.45 -4.11 0.30
N LYS A 34 -7.70 -3.75 1.35
CA LYS A 34 -7.49 -2.34 1.70
C LYS A 34 -6.63 -1.61 0.67
N LEU A 35 -5.59 -2.25 0.16
CA LEU A 35 -4.65 -1.64 -0.79
C LEU A 35 -5.16 -1.61 -2.24
N SER A 36 -6.15 -2.45 -2.58
CA SER A 36 -6.78 -2.49 -3.90
C SER A 36 -7.93 -1.50 -4.08
N GLU A 37 -8.29 -0.76 -3.03
CA GLU A 37 -9.27 0.33 -3.09
C GLU A 37 -8.72 1.48 -3.97
N PRO A 38 -9.51 1.99 -4.93
CA PRO A 38 -9.15 3.20 -5.67
C PRO A 38 -8.97 4.40 -4.75
N LEU A 39 -8.08 5.32 -5.13
CA LEU A 39 -7.97 6.61 -4.46
C LEU A 39 -9.18 7.48 -4.82
N THR A 40 -9.78 8.07 -3.79
CA THR A 40 -10.82 9.09 -3.91
C THR A 40 -10.20 10.49 -4.02
N GLU A 41 -10.98 11.50 -4.39
CA GLU A 41 -10.53 12.90 -4.34
C GLU A 41 -10.12 13.32 -2.91
N GLU A 42 -10.85 12.86 -1.90
CA GLU A 42 -10.53 13.10 -0.48
C GLU A 42 -9.19 12.46 -0.09
N ASP A 43 -8.93 11.24 -0.57
CA ASP A 43 -7.63 10.59 -0.38
C ASP A 43 -6.52 11.43 -1.02
N MET A 44 -6.74 11.95 -2.23
CA MET A 44 -5.76 12.77 -2.96
C MET A 44 -5.48 14.12 -2.27
N ASP A 45 -6.50 14.74 -1.70
CA ASP A 45 -6.34 15.97 -0.93
C ASP A 45 -5.59 15.70 0.39
N THR A 46 -5.89 14.58 1.07
CA THR A 46 -5.25 14.20 2.34
C THR A 46 -3.77 13.84 2.17
N ILE A 47 -3.42 13.07 1.14
CA ILE A 47 -2.01 12.70 0.86
C ILE A 47 -1.24 13.83 0.15
N GLY A 48 -1.96 14.80 -0.42
CA GLY A 48 -1.44 15.86 -1.26
C GLY A 48 -1.28 15.46 -2.73
N ARG A 49 -1.86 16.26 -3.63
CA ARG A 49 -1.85 16.01 -5.09
C ARG A 49 -0.44 15.84 -5.67
N GLY A 50 0.53 16.65 -5.23
CA GLY A 50 1.92 16.51 -5.67
C GLY A 50 2.57 15.17 -5.28
N TYR A 51 2.13 14.53 -4.20
CA TYR A 51 2.56 13.17 -3.88
C TYR A 51 1.92 12.14 -4.81
N ALA A 52 0.61 12.26 -5.07
CA ALA A 52 -0.12 11.40 -5.99
C ALA A 52 0.49 11.43 -7.41
N GLU A 53 0.84 12.62 -7.92
CA GLU A 53 1.51 12.78 -9.21
C GLU A 53 2.82 11.99 -9.31
N ARG A 54 3.64 12.01 -8.25
CA ARG A 54 4.88 11.21 -8.18
C ARG A 54 4.63 9.70 -8.18
N CYS A 55 3.42 9.26 -7.87
CA CYS A 55 3.01 7.86 -7.84
C CYS A 55 2.42 7.37 -9.18
N VAL A 56 2.16 8.27 -10.14
CA VAL A 56 1.59 7.91 -11.46
C VAL A 56 2.43 6.87 -12.19
N ARG A 57 3.78 6.94 -12.10
CA ARG A 57 4.67 5.94 -12.69
C ARG A 57 4.41 4.54 -12.12
N ALA A 58 4.20 4.43 -10.81
CA ALA A 58 3.94 3.15 -10.17
C ALA A 58 2.56 2.59 -10.52
N PHE A 59 1.54 3.46 -10.61
CA PHE A 59 0.22 3.11 -11.14
C PHE A 59 0.32 2.51 -12.55
N LYS A 60 0.98 3.22 -13.47
CA LYS A 60 1.17 2.73 -14.85
C LYS A 60 1.94 1.42 -14.90
N GLN A 61 2.95 1.26 -14.04
CA GLN A 61 3.68 0.00 -13.94
C GLN A 61 2.77 -1.14 -13.48
N ARG A 62 1.98 -0.95 -12.41
CA ARG A 62 1.00 -1.96 -11.94
C ARG A 62 0.01 -2.38 -13.04
N CYS A 63 -0.48 -1.43 -13.84
CA CYS A 63 -1.36 -1.74 -14.97
C CYS A 63 -0.67 -2.60 -16.04
N LYS A 64 0.62 -2.35 -16.32
CA LYS A 64 1.43 -3.14 -17.26
C LYS A 64 1.76 -4.53 -16.70
N ASP A 65 2.00 -4.63 -15.39
CA ASP A 65 2.31 -5.88 -14.69
C ASP A 65 1.11 -6.87 -14.65
N SER A 66 -0.05 -6.49 -15.21
CA SER A 66 -1.27 -7.31 -15.25
C SER A 66 -1.64 -7.68 -16.70
N PRO A 67 -1.02 -8.73 -17.30
CA PRO A 67 -1.30 -9.14 -18.68
C PRO A 67 -2.78 -9.38 -18.93
N GLY A 68 -3.30 -8.85 -20.03
CA GLY A 68 -4.72 -8.96 -20.41
C GLY A 68 -5.68 -8.04 -19.63
N LEU A 69 -5.21 -7.34 -18.60
CA LEU A 69 -6.03 -6.47 -17.74
C LEU A 69 -5.58 -5.00 -17.72
N THR A 70 -4.60 -4.62 -18.53
CA THR A 70 -4.02 -3.27 -18.52
C THR A 70 -5.08 -2.17 -18.67
N LEU A 71 -5.90 -2.21 -19.74
CA LEU A 71 -6.94 -1.20 -19.97
C LEU A 71 -8.01 -1.19 -18.87
N TYR A 72 -8.34 -2.36 -18.31
CA TYR A 72 -9.28 -2.46 -17.19
C TYR A 72 -8.70 -1.77 -15.94
N ASN A 73 -7.45 -2.04 -15.61
CA ASN A 73 -6.78 -1.44 -14.47
C ASN A 73 -6.56 0.07 -14.65
N GLU A 74 -6.29 0.53 -15.87
CA GLU A 74 -6.20 1.96 -16.16
C GLU A 74 -7.53 2.67 -15.97
N LYS A 75 -8.64 2.07 -16.42
CA LYS A 75 -10.00 2.60 -16.19
C LYS A 75 -10.39 2.64 -14.71
N ARG A 76 -9.90 1.68 -13.90
CA ARG A 76 -10.10 1.69 -12.45
C ARG A 76 -9.36 2.82 -11.73
N GLY A 77 -8.37 3.43 -12.37
CA GLY A 77 -7.57 4.52 -11.78
C GLY A 77 -6.53 4.06 -10.76
N MET A 78 -5.94 5.05 -10.09
CA MET A 78 -4.94 4.85 -9.05
C MET A 78 -5.55 4.17 -7.83
N GLN A 79 -4.79 3.27 -7.22
CA GLN A 79 -5.16 2.56 -5.99
C GLN A 79 -4.18 2.90 -4.88
N ARG A 80 -4.56 2.63 -3.63
CA ARG A 80 -3.69 2.88 -2.47
C ARG A 80 -2.34 2.17 -2.56
N VAL A 81 -2.30 0.97 -3.17
CA VAL A 81 -1.05 0.26 -3.44
C VAL A 81 -0.07 1.06 -4.32
N ASP A 82 -0.56 1.96 -5.18
CA ASP A 82 0.28 2.77 -6.07
C ASP A 82 1.07 3.83 -5.29
N LEU A 83 0.57 4.24 -4.12
CA LEU A 83 1.26 5.17 -3.22
C LEU A 83 2.52 4.57 -2.61
N LEU A 84 2.66 3.24 -2.65
CA LEU A 84 3.90 2.57 -2.27
C LEU A 84 5.01 2.71 -3.32
N ARG A 85 4.74 3.32 -4.48
CA ARG A 85 5.75 3.61 -5.51
C ARG A 85 6.56 2.37 -5.95
N GLY A 86 5.91 1.21 -5.97
CA GLY A 86 6.53 -0.08 -6.33
C GLY A 86 7.13 -0.87 -5.16
N ARG A 87 7.19 -0.28 -3.95
CA ARG A 87 7.56 -0.96 -2.70
C ARG A 87 6.43 -1.88 -2.23
N ARG A 88 6.31 -3.06 -2.84
CA ARG A 88 5.17 -3.97 -2.64
C ARG A 88 5.56 -5.30 -2.00
N ILE A 89 6.73 -5.37 -1.36
CA ILE A 89 7.22 -6.57 -0.69
C ILE A 89 6.79 -6.53 0.77
N PHE A 90 6.05 -7.55 1.19
CA PHE A 90 5.68 -7.77 2.59
C PHE A 90 6.90 -8.29 3.36
N GLU A 91 7.38 -7.52 4.34
CA GLU A 91 8.54 -7.88 5.17
C GLU A 91 8.17 -8.49 6.51
N GLY A 92 6.88 -8.49 6.86
CA GLY A 92 6.37 -9.11 8.07
C GLY A 92 5.48 -8.18 8.89
N LEU A 93 5.14 -8.66 10.08
CA LEU A 93 4.41 -7.91 11.09
C LEU A 93 5.17 -7.94 12.41
N THR A 94 5.22 -6.80 13.10
CA THR A 94 5.73 -6.72 14.48
C THR A 94 4.60 -6.31 15.41
N ARG A 95 4.45 -7.00 16.53
CA ARG A 95 3.45 -6.62 17.53
C ARG A 95 3.97 -5.46 18.36
N ASP A 96 3.16 -4.42 18.53
CA ASP A 96 3.45 -3.37 19.51
C ASP A 96 3.32 -3.97 20.92
N SER A 97 4.35 -3.80 21.76
CA SER A 97 4.35 -4.31 23.13
C SER A 97 3.42 -3.55 24.07
N LYS A 98 3.06 -2.30 23.71
CA LYS A 98 2.23 -1.40 24.53
C LYS A 98 0.79 -1.33 24.06
N SER A 99 0.47 -1.86 22.88
CA SER A 99 -0.88 -1.84 22.33
C SER A 99 -1.30 -3.18 21.73
N ALA A 100 -2.58 -3.29 21.35
CA ALA A 100 -3.09 -4.47 20.65
C ALA A 100 -2.94 -4.38 19.12
N THR A 101 -2.06 -3.50 18.64
CA THR A 101 -1.79 -3.28 17.21
C THR A 101 -0.54 -4.02 16.75
N TRP A 102 -0.47 -4.22 15.44
CA TRP A 102 0.65 -4.78 14.74
C TRP A 102 1.09 -3.78 13.69
N GLU A 103 2.39 -3.64 13.52
CA GLU A 103 3.00 -2.82 12.49
C GLU A 103 3.31 -3.70 11.28
N LEU A 104 2.84 -3.26 10.12
CA LEU A 104 3.12 -3.86 8.82
C LEU A 104 4.39 -3.27 8.24
N HIS A 105 5.37 -4.14 8.03
CA HIS A 105 6.62 -3.80 7.39
C HIS A 105 6.50 -4.06 5.89
N ILE A 106 6.78 -3.02 5.10
CA ILE A 106 6.84 -3.09 3.65
C ILE A 106 8.22 -2.60 3.23
N HIS A 107 8.86 -3.34 2.33
CA HIS A 107 10.24 -3.07 1.93
C HIS A 107 10.46 -1.62 1.50
N ASN A 108 11.33 -0.93 2.24
CA ASN A 108 11.72 0.44 1.95
C ASN A 108 13.01 0.42 1.12
N PHE A 109 12.92 0.54 -0.21
CA PHE A 109 14.11 0.88 -1.00
C PHE A 109 14.59 2.26 -0.55
N PRO A 110 15.87 2.46 -0.19
CA PRO A 110 16.40 3.81 0.00
C PRO A 110 16.05 4.66 -1.23
N PRO A 111 15.73 5.96 -1.07
CA PRO A 111 15.57 6.81 -2.24
C PRO A 111 16.83 6.64 -3.10
N GLU A 112 16.65 6.38 -4.39
CA GLU A 112 17.76 6.37 -5.33
C GLU A 112 18.59 7.63 -5.03
N SER A 113 19.84 7.43 -4.61
CA SER A 113 20.80 8.52 -4.49
C SER A 113 20.75 9.21 -5.82
N SER A 114 20.27 10.47 -5.86
CA SER A 114 20.39 11.31 -7.04
C SER A 114 21.83 11.14 -7.51
N GLY A 115 22.00 10.53 -8.68
CA GLY A 115 23.31 10.26 -9.23
C GLY A 115 24.05 11.58 -9.39
N GLN A 116 24.86 11.94 -8.39
CA GLN A 116 26.03 12.75 -8.61
C GLN A 116 27.09 11.79 -9.14
N HIS A 117 27.10 11.57 -10.45
CA HIS A 117 28.32 11.10 -11.11
C HIS A 117 28.37 11.69 -12.52
N LEU A 118 29.17 12.76 -12.59
CA LEU A 118 30.02 13.27 -13.67
C LEU A 118 29.35 13.75 -14.97
#